data_AF-A0A809XKK6-F1
#
_entry.id   AF-A0A809XKK6-F1
#
_cell.length_a   1.000
_cell.length_b   1.000
_cell.length_c   1.000
_cell.angle_alpha   90.00
_cell.angle_beta   90.00
_cell.angle_gamma   90.00
#
_symmetry.space_group_name_H-M   'P 1'
#
loop_
_entity.id
_entity.type
_entity.pdbx_description
1 polymer ?
#
loop_
_entity_poly.entity_id
_entity_poly.type
_entity_poly.pdbx_seq_one_letter_code
_entity_poly.pdbx_strand_id
1 'polypeptide(L)'
;MRMSDEEHVFLLTQHHIVSDGGRLGVLVHELSRLYRAFEAGQDDPLPPLAIQYPDYAAWQRQWLSGNGCRSRRSIGATPCQARPVLSCRRTVRGRPSSRLPGASVPVVIDADLTRDLKRLSRQHGTTLFLTVPAGWAAVLSRLSGQDDPPHPLPTELSGPAFHAPEAD
;
A
#
# COMPACT_ATOMS: atom_id res chain seq x y z
N MET A 1 -17.51 10.61 -20.02
CA MET A 1 -17.20 11.33 -21.29
C MET A 1 -17.57 10.40 -22.44
N ARG A 2 -18.43 10.82 -23.35
CA ARG A 2 -18.82 10.03 -24.53
C ARG A 2 -17.80 10.27 -25.65
N MET A 3 -17.24 9.21 -26.22
CA MET A 3 -16.29 9.27 -27.33
C MET A 3 -16.99 8.96 -28.66
N SER A 4 -17.93 8.02 -28.65
CA SER A 4 -18.81 7.68 -29.78
C SER A 4 -20.15 7.11 -29.26
N ASP A 5 -21.02 6.60 -30.14
CA ASP A 5 -22.30 6.04 -29.70
C ASP A 5 -22.13 4.82 -28.76
N GLU A 6 -21.07 4.04 -28.95
CA GLU A 6 -20.77 2.81 -28.19
C GLU A 6 -19.53 2.94 -27.28
N GLU A 7 -18.77 4.04 -27.38
CA GLU A 7 -17.57 4.25 -26.55
C GLU A 7 -17.77 5.35 -25.52
N HIS A 8 -17.62 4.97 -24.26
CA HIS A 8 -17.73 5.87 -23.12
C HIS A 8 -16.56 5.68 -22.16
N VAL A 9 -15.98 6.80 -21.71
CA VAL A 9 -14.97 6.84 -20.65
C VAL A 9 -15.65 7.23 -19.34
N PHE A 10 -15.57 6.33 -18.35
CA PHE A 10 -15.99 6.61 -16.98
C PHE A 10 -14.78 7.06 -16.15
N LEU A 11 -14.84 8.28 -15.62
CA LEU A 11 -13.79 8.83 -14.76
C LEU A 11 -14.32 8.90 -13.33
N LEU A 12 -13.65 8.20 -12.42
CA LEU A 12 -13.92 8.24 -10.99
C LEU A 12 -12.72 8.82 -10.25
N THR A 13 -12.94 9.93 -9.53
CA THR A 13 -11.93 10.55 -8.67
C THR A 13 -12.31 10.32 -7.22
N GLN A 14 -11.42 9.71 -6.45
CA GLN A 14 -11.64 9.39 -5.05
C GLN A 14 -10.49 9.93 -4.19
N HIS A 15 -10.81 10.44 -2.99
CA HIS A 15 -9.80 10.87 -2.04
C HIS A 15 -9.09 9.66 -1.43
N HIS A 16 -7.77 9.67 -1.32
CA HIS A 16 -6.98 8.57 -0.74
C HIS A 16 -7.34 8.24 0.73
N ILE A 17 -8.08 9.11 1.41
CA ILE A 17 -8.55 8.85 2.79
C ILE A 17 -9.64 7.78 2.84
N VAL A 18 -10.36 7.56 1.73
CA VAL A 18 -11.46 6.59 1.64
C VAL A 18 -11.10 5.39 0.75
N SER A 19 -9.92 5.36 0.12
CA SER A 19 -9.50 4.27 -0.77
C SER A 19 -7.98 4.08 -0.81
N ASP A 20 -7.59 2.81 -0.83
CA ASP A 20 -6.25 2.35 -1.18
C ASP A 20 -6.29 1.52 -2.47
N GLY A 21 -5.13 1.13 -3.00
CA GLY A 21 -5.04 0.37 -4.24
C GLY A 21 -5.75 -0.98 -4.21
N GLY A 22 -5.88 -1.61 -3.04
CA GLY A 22 -6.61 -2.87 -2.88
C GLY A 22 -8.12 -2.67 -2.93
N ARG A 23 -8.63 -1.62 -2.29
CA ARG A 23 -10.07 -1.28 -2.29
C ARG A 23 -10.59 -0.81 -3.64
N LEU A 24 -9.74 -0.20 -4.46
CA LEU A 24 -10.12 0.16 -5.83
C LEU A 24 -10.50 -1.07 -6.67
N GLY A 25 -9.81 -2.20 -6.48
CA GLY A 25 -10.14 -3.45 -7.16
C GLY A 25 -11.52 -4.00 -6.77
N VAL A 26 -11.85 -3.93 -5.47
CA VAL A 26 -13.18 -4.32 -4.96
C VAL A 26 -14.27 -3.44 -5.56
N LEU A 27 -14.06 -2.12 -5.56
CA LEU A 27 -15.02 -1.16 -6.12
C LEU A 27 -15.32 -1.42 -7.60
N VAL A 28 -14.30 -1.63 -8.42
CA VAL A 28 -14.47 -1.91 -9.85
C VAL A 28 -15.21 -3.23 -10.08
N HIS A 29 -14.92 -4.25 -9.26
CA HIS A 29 -15.58 -5.54 -9.33
C HIS A 29 -17.08 -5.43 -8.97
N GLU A 30 -17.40 -4.79 -7.84
CA GLU A 30 -18.78 -4.59 -7.39
C GLU A 30 -19.59 -3.73 -8.36
N LEU A 31 -19.00 -2.64 -8.86
CA LEU A 31 -19.63 -1.79 -9.88
C LEU A 31 -19.97 -2.59 -11.15
N SER A 32 -19.06 -3.46 -11.59
CA SER A 32 -19.28 -4.31 -12.77
C SER A 32 -20.42 -5.32 -12.56
N ARG A 33 -20.55 -5.88 -11.35
CA ARG A 33 -21.63 -6.82 -11.00
C ARG A 33 -22.99 -6.12 -10.93
N LEU A 34 -23.04 -4.96 -10.27
CA LEU A 34 -24.26 -4.14 -10.18
C LEU A 34 -24.72 -3.67 -11.56
N TYR A 35 -23.80 -3.20 -12.39
CA TYR A 35 -24.11 -2.74 -13.73
C TYR A 35 -24.78 -3.84 -14.56
N ARG A 36 -24.22 -5.06 -14.56
CA ARG A 36 -24.79 -6.20 -15.29
C ARG A 36 -26.14 -6.67 -14.74
N ALA A 37 -26.32 -6.66 -13.42
CA ALA A 37 -27.60 -7.03 -12.81
C ALA A 37 -28.70 -6.03 -13.20
N PHE A 38 -28.43 -4.74 -13.08
CA PHE A 38 -29.41 -3.70 -13.43
C PHE A 38 -29.66 -3.59 -14.94
N GLU A 39 -28.66 -3.84 -15.78
CA GLU A 39 -28.85 -3.96 -17.23
C GLU A 39 -29.82 -5.11 -17.57
N ALA A 40 -29.74 -6.23 -16.85
CA ALA A 40 -30.62 -7.38 -17.01
C ALA A 40 -31.97 -7.25 -16.27
N GLY A 41 -32.24 -6.12 -15.60
CA GLY A 41 -33.44 -5.92 -14.79
C GLY A 41 -33.52 -6.79 -13.54
N GLN A 42 -32.37 -7.29 -13.06
CA GLN A 42 -32.25 -8.09 -11.84
C GLN A 42 -32.01 -7.20 -10.62
N ASP A 43 -32.34 -7.71 -9.44
CA ASP A 43 -32.07 -7.06 -8.15
C ASP A 43 -30.57 -7.08 -7.79
N ASP A 44 -30.20 -6.36 -6.73
CA ASP A 44 -28.83 -6.27 -6.22
C ASP A 44 -28.24 -7.66 -5.90
N PRO A 45 -27.19 -8.11 -6.60
CA PRO A 45 -26.58 -9.42 -6.41
C PRO A 45 -25.48 -9.42 -5.33
N LEU A 46 -25.20 -8.28 -4.69
CA LEU A 46 -24.15 -8.16 -3.68
C LEU A 46 -24.68 -8.53 -2.30
N PRO A 47 -23.92 -9.31 -1.50
CA PRO A 47 -24.30 -9.55 -0.11
C PRO A 47 -24.23 -8.23 0.68
N PRO A 48 -25.11 -8.05 1.68
CA PRO A 48 -25.01 -6.90 2.56
C PRO A 48 -23.65 -6.90 3.27
N LEU A 49 -23.01 -5.72 3.36
CA LEU A 49 -21.74 -5.59 4.06
C LEU A 49 -21.96 -5.87 5.56
N ALA A 50 -21.38 -6.96 6.05
CA ALA A 50 -21.46 -7.34 7.46
C ALA A 50 -20.72 -6.35 8.39
N ILE A 51 -19.74 -5.61 7.85
CA ILE A 51 -18.89 -4.67 8.59
C ILE A 51 -18.76 -3.40 7.78
N GLN A 52 -19.06 -2.25 8.40
CA GLN A 52 -18.83 -0.94 7.82
C GLN A 52 -17.55 -0.32 8.36
N TYR A 53 -17.01 0.68 7.66
CA TYR A 53 -15.79 1.37 8.08
C TYR A 53 -15.88 1.99 9.50
N PRO A 54 -17.03 2.56 9.95
CA PRO A 54 -17.17 3.04 11.32
C PRO A 54 -16.95 1.94 12.38
N ASP A 55 -17.39 0.71 12.11
CA ASP A 55 -17.21 -0.43 13.01
C ASP A 55 -15.73 -0.77 13.14
N TYR A 56 -15.03 -0.81 11.99
CA TYR A 56 -13.58 -0.98 11.95
C TYR A 56 -12.83 0.13 12.69
N ALA A 57 -13.22 1.39 12.49
CA ALA A 57 -12.59 2.54 13.15
C ALA A 57 -12.80 2.52 14.67
N ALA A 58 -14.01 2.16 15.12
CA ALA A 58 -14.33 1.98 16.54
C ALA A 58 -13.50 0.85 17.15
N TRP A 59 -13.41 -0.30 16.49
CA TRP A 59 -12.56 -1.40 16.90
C TRP A 59 -11.08 -1.02 16.97
N GLN A 60 -10.56 -0.36 15.94
CA GLN A 60 -9.16 0.06 15.89
C GLN A 60 -8.84 0.99 17.07
N ARG A 61 -9.75 1.92 17.40
CA ARG A 61 -9.61 2.82 18.54
C ARG A 61 -9.61 2.06 19.87
N GLN A 62 -10.50 1.09 20.04
CA GLN A 62 -10.54 0.25 21.25
C GLN A 62 -9.27 -0.59 21.38
N TRP A 63 -8.83 -1.21 20.28
CA TRP A 63 -7.61 -2.02 20.24
C TRP A 63 -6.36 -1.21 20.60
N LEU A 64 -6.25 0.02 20.08
CA LEU A 64 -5.16 0.94 20.41
C LEU A 64 -5.21 1.47 21.85
N SER A 65 -6.41 1.57 22.44
CA SER A 65 -6.62 2.02 23.82
C SER A 65 -6.40 0.90 24.86
N GLY A 66 -6.45 -0.37 24.42
CA GLY A 66 -6.25 -1.55 25.27
C GLY A 66 -4.79 -1.98 25.45
N ASN A 67 -4.59 -3.19 25.99
CA ASN A 67 -3.26 -3.75 26.28
C ASN A 67 -2.43 -4.11 25.03
N GLY A 68 -3.02 -4.11 23.82
CA GLY A 68 -2.30 -4.32 22.56
C GLY A 68 -1.26 -3.24 22.25
N CYS A 69 -1.41 -2.04 22.82
CA CYS A 69 -0.45 -0.95 22.69
C CYS A 69 0.79 -1.17 23.59
N ARG A 70 0.66 -1.86 24.73
CA ARG A 70 1.78 -2.07 25.67
C ARG A 70 2.80 -3.10 25.16
N SER A 71 2.36 -4.14 24.46
CA SER A 71 3.25 -5.19 23.92
C SER A 71 4.08 -4.74 22.72
N ARG A 72 3.61 -3.74 21.95
CA ARG A 72 4.42 -3.12 20.87
C ARG A 72 5.32 -1.99 21.36
N ARG A 73 4.96 -1.33 22.46
CA ARG A 73 5.82 -0.27 23.02
C ARG A 73 7.12 -0.84 23.58
N SER A 74 7.15 -2.09 24.05
CA SER A 74 8.40 -2.76 24.49
C SER A 74 9.29 -3.19 23.32
N ILE A 75 8.73 -3.55 22.17
CA ILE A 75 9.51 -3.83 20.94
C ILE A 75 10.08 -2.53 20.33
N GLY A 76 9.37 -1.40 20.50
CA GLY A 76 9.83 -0.07 20.08
C GLY A 76 10.54 0.76 21.15
N ALA A 77 10.83 0.19 22.34
CA ALA A 77 11.49 0.91 23.44
C ALA A 77 13.02 0.92 23.30
N THR A 78 13.59 0.23 22.31
CA THR A 78 14.91 0.62 21.83
C THR A 78 14.71 1.95 21.10
N PRO A 79 15.33 3.06 21.54
CA PRO A 79 15.30 4.29 20.78
C PRO A 79 15.71 3.92 19.36
N CYS A 80 14.84 4.16 18.38
CA CYS A 80 15.30 4.30 17.02
C CYS A 80 16.30 5.46 17.09
N GLN A 81 17.58 5.14 17.31
CA GLN A 81 18.68 6.08 17.14
C GLN A 81 18.38 6.72 15.79
N ALA A 82 18.29 8.06 15.77
CA ALA A 82 17.88 8.80 14.59
C ALA A 82 18.78 8.37 13.43
N ARG A 83 18.34 7.39 12.65
CA ARG A 83 19.10 6.88 11.52
C ARG A 83 19.18 8.04 10.55
N PRO A 84 20.38 8.38 10.05
CA PRO A 84 20.53 9.51 9.17
C PRO A 84 19.57 9.32 8.00
N VAL A 85 18.62 10.25 7.87
CA VAL A 85 17.77 10.33 6.68
C VAL A 85 18.72 10.42 5.50
N LEU A 86 18.64 9.49 4.55
CA LEU A 86 19.51 9.43 3.38
C LEU A 86 19.62 10.82 2.75
N SER A 87 20.75 11.48 3.00
CA SER A 87 21.05 12.76 2.39
C SER A 87 21.81 12.45 1.12
N CYS A 88 21.09 12.33 0.00
CA CYS A 88 21.72 12.30 -1.31
C CYS A 88 22.44 13.65 -1.51
N ARG A 89 23.76 13.68 -1.24
CA ARG A 89 24.62 14.88 -1.40
C ARG A 89 24.55 15.51 -2.79
N ARG A 90 24.01 14.81 -3.79
CA ARG A 90 23.94 15.28 -5.18
C ARG A 90 22.70 16.14 -5.50
N THR A 91 21.68 16.23 -4.64
CA THR A 91 20.39 16.84 -5.07
C THR A 91 19.83 17.98 -4.24
N VAL A 92 20.43 18.44 -3.15
CA VAL A 92 19.83 19.53 -2.35
C VAL A 92 20.56 20.86 -2.58
N ARG A 93 20.34 21.47 -3.75
CA ARG A 93 20.33 22.94 -3.81
C ARG A 93 19.07 23.37 -3.07
N GLY A 94 19.24 23.89 -1.85
CA GLY A 94 18.25 24.57 -1.02
C GLY A 94 16.84 23.97 -1.03
N ARG A 95 16.52 23.11 -0.05
CA ARG A 95 15.17 22.51 0.12
C ARG A 95 14.10 23.60 0.02
N PRO A 96 13.35 23.73 -1.09
CA PRO A 96 12.38 24.80 -1.21
C PRO A 96 11.18 24.48 -0.31
N SER A 97 10.74 25.48 0.46
CA SER A 97 9.46 25.43 1.13
C SER A 97 8.36 25.41 0.06
N SER A 98 7.38 24.52 0.24
CA SER A 98 6.15 24.35 -0.53
C SER A 98 6.23 23.46 -1.79
N ARG A 99 5.29 22.50 -1.81
CA ARG A 99 4.81 21.65 -2.90
C ARG A 99 5.72 21.58 -4.14
N LEU A 100 6.65 20.64 -4.11
CA LEU A 100 7.21 20.12 -5.36
C LEU A 100 6.13 19.29 -6.06
N PRO A 101 5.86 19.49 -7.37
CA PRO A 101 5.05 18.57 -8.13
C PRO A 101 5.73 17.19 -8.09
N GLY A 102 5.01 16.18 -7.62
CA GLY A 102 5.47 14.81 -7.68
C GLY A 102 5.59 14.38 -9.15
N ALA A 103 6.73 13.80 -9.51
CA ALA A 103 6.93 13.15 -10.80
C ALA A 103 7.05 11.64 -10.58
N SER A 104 6.39 10.85 -11.42
CA SER A 104 6.56 9.40 -11.45
C SER A 104 7.40 9.02 -12.66
N VAL A 105 8.44 8.22 -12.43
CA VAL A 105 9.25 7.63 -13.50
C VAL A 105 8.94 6.14 -13.51
N PRO A 106 8.27 5.61 -14.55
CA PRO A 106 7.99 4.19 -14.63
C PRO A 106 9.30 3.43 -14.83
N VAL A 107 9.48 2.36 -14.04
CA VAL A 107 10.60 1.44 -14.17
C VAL A 107 10.03 0.08 -14.52
N VAL A 108 10.40 -0.45 -15.69
CA VAL A 108 10.00 -1.77 -16.15
C VAL A 108 11.18 -2.71 -15.98
N ILE A 109 10.96 -3.79 -15.23
CA ILE A 109 11.90 -4.91 -15.08
C ILE A 109 11.47 -5.96 -16.09
N ASP A 110 12.34 -6.30 -17.05
CA ASP A 110 12.02 -7.28 -18.08
C ASP A 110 11.82 -8.70 -17.51
N ALA A 111 11.32 -9.59 -18.36
CA ALA A 111 10.96 -10.95 -17.97
C ALA A 111 12.18 -11.79 -17.56
N ASP A 112 13.32 -11.58 -18.21
CA ASP A 112 14.54 -12.33 -17.95
C ASP A 112 15.13 -11.94 -16.59
N LEU A 113 15.21 -10.64 -16.32
CA LEU A 113 15.64 -10.10 -15.03
C LEU A 113 14.67 -10.49 -13.91
N THR A 114 13.37 -10.47 -14.17
CA THR A 114 12.37 -10.92 -13.19
C THR A 114 12.53 -12.41 -12.85
N ARG A 115 12.82 -13.26 -13.85
CA ARG A 115 13.08 -14.69 -13.63
C ARG A 115 14.34 -14.90 -12.79
N ASP A 116 15.40 -14.16 -13.09
CA ASP A 116 16.66 -14.25 -12.37
C ASP A 116 16.52 -13.77 -10.92
N LEU A 117 15.78 -12.68 -10.69
CA LEU A 117 15.46 -12.19 -9.34
C LEU A 117 14.64 -13.23 -8.56
N LYS A 118 13.63 -13.86 -9.18
CA LYS A 118 12.85 -14.93 -8.53
C LYS A 118 13.73 -16.13 -8.16
N ARG A 119 14.69 -16.49 -9.01
CA ARG A 119 15.66 -17.56 -8.73
C ARG A 119 16.55 -17.18 -7.54
N LEU A 120 17.07 -15.96 -7.52
CA LEU A 120 17.87 -15.44 -6.41
C LEU A 120 17.07 -15.45 -5.09
N SER A 121 15.82 -14.98 -5.12
CA SER A 121 14.95 -15.01 -3.95
C SER A 121 14.82 -16.42 -3.38
N ARG A 122 14.55 -17.41 -4.24
CA ARG A 122 14.42 -18.82 -3.85
C ARG A 122 15.72 -19.40 -3.28
N GLN A 123 16.87 -19.08 -3.88
CA GLN A 123 18.18 -19.55 -3.40
C GLN A 123 18.48 -19.07 -1.97
N HIS A 124 18.01 -17.87 -1.61
CA HIS A 124 18.20 -17.30 -0.29
C HIS A 124 16.98 -17.49 0.65
N GLY A 125 15.98 -18.29 0.26
CA GLY A 125 14.77 -18.49 1.06
C GLY A 125 13.95 -17.22 1.30
N THR A 126 14.10 -16.22 0.43
CA THR A 126 13.39 -14.93 0.48
C THR A 126 12.32 -14.84 -0.58
N THR A 127 11.48 -13.81 -0.50
CA THR A 127 10.48 -13.50 -1.52
C THR A 127 10.96 -12.37 -2.42
N LEU A 128 10.42 -12.27 -3.63
CA LEU A 128 10.71 -11.16 -4.54
C LEU A 128 10.41 -9.80 -3.90
N PHE A 129 9.40 -9.75 -3.04
CA PHE A 129 9.02 -8.59 -2.23
C PHE A 129 10.13 -8.12 -1.28
N LEU A 130 11.00 -9.02 -0.81
CA LEU A 130 12.18 -8.66 0.00
C LEU A 130 13.40 -8.34 -0.88
N THR A 131 13.59 -9.10 -1.95
CA THR A 131 14.77 -8.99 -2.81
C THR A 131 14.82 -7.65 -3.57
N VAL A 132 13.71 -7.18 -4.12
CA VAL A 132 13.68 -5.93 -4.90
C VAL A 132 13.99 -4.70 -4.02
N PRO A 133 13.35 -4.50 -2.85
CA PRO A 133 13.71 -3.41 -1.95
C PRO A 133 15.14 -3.52 -1.42
N ALA A 134 15.67 -4.71 -1.18
CA ALA A 134 17.07 -4.90 -0.79
C ALA A 134 18.05 -4.43 -1.89
N GLY A 135 17.75 -4.74 -3.16
CA GLY A 135 18.51 -4.22 -4.30
C GLY A 135 18.44 -2.69 -4.39
N TRP A 136 17.27 -2.11 -4.16
CA TRP A 136 17.08 -0.66 -4.12
C TRP A 136 17.87 0.01 -2.99
N ALA A 137 17.83 -0.58 -1.78
CA ALA A 137 18.62 -0.15 -0.63
C ALA A 137 20.13 -0.13 -0.94
N ALA A 138 20.65 -1.15 -1.63
CA ALA A 138 22.05 -1.21 -2.06
C ALA A 138 22.40 -0.10 -3.07
N VAL A 139 21.49 0.21 -4.02
CA VAL A 139 21.66 1.34 -4.95
C VAL A 139 21.70 2.67 -4.19
N LEU A 140 20.78 2.88 -3.26
CA LEU A 140 20.71 4.10 -2.46
C LEU A 140 21.96 4.28 -1.58
N SER A 141 22.45 3.21 -0.95
CA SER A 141 23.70 3.22 -0.17
C SER A 141 24.90 3.64 -1.03
N ARG A 142 25.02 3.08 -2.24
CA ARG A 142 26.07 3.46 -3.19
C ARG A 142 25.98 4.92 -3.63
N LEU A 143 24.77 5.45 -3.81
CA LEU A 143 24.56 6.84 -4.25
C LEU A 143 24.72 7.86 -3.11
N SER A 144 24.44 7.48 -1.87
CA SER A 144 24.58 8.34 -0.69
C SER A 144 25.99 8.30 -0.09
N GLY A 145 26.77 7.25 -0.38
CA GLY A 145 28.07 7.00 0.26
C GLY A 145 27.93 6.64 1.74
N GLN A 146 26.77 6.13 2.15
CA GLN A 146 26.50 5.66 3.51
C GLN A 146 26.34 4.14 3.52
N ASP A 147 27.05 3.46 4.42
CA ASP A 147 27.06 1.99 4.52
C ASP A 147 25.80 1.41 5.21
N ASP A 148 24.97 2.25 5.84
CA ASP A 148 23.70 1.83 6.45
C ASP A 148 22.49 2.27 5.59
N PRO A 149 21.94 1.38 4.73
CA PRO A 149 20.73 1.71 3.98
C PRO A 149 19.48 1.67 4.86
N PRO A 150 18.58 2.66 4.77
CA PRO A 150 17.30 2.63 5.48
C PRO A 150 16.52 1.38 5.09
N HIS A 151 15.89 0.77 6.09
CA HIS A 151 15.08 -0.43 5.88
C HIS A 151 13.88 -0.06 4.98
N PRO A 152 13.78 -0.60 3.75
CA PRO A 152 12.90 -0.06 2.72
C PRO A 152 11.46 -0.58 2.78
N LEU A 153 11.14 -1.49 3.71
CA LEU A 153 9.82 -2.12 3.73
C LEU A 153 8.81 -1.22 4.47
N PRO A 154 7.70 -0.81 3.83
CA PRO A 154 6.49 -0.58 4.59
C PRO A 154 6.13 -1.92 5.21
N THR A 155 6.27 -2.03 6.52
CA THR A 155 5.69 -3.16 7.24
C THR A 155 4.20 -3.07 7.01
N GLU A 156 3.64 -4.01 6.24
CA GLU A 156 2.20 -4.25 6.24
C GLU A 156 1.78 -4.32 7.71
N LEU A 157 0.95 -3.37 8.14
CA LEU A 157 0.32 -3.42 9.44
C LEU A 157 -0.73 -4.52 9.36
N SER A 158 -0.31 -5.78 9.29
CA SER A 158 -1.14 -6.91 9.71
C SER A 158 -1.35 -6.73 11.21
N GLY A 159 -2.33 -5.90 11.54
CA GLY A 159 -2.96 -5.88 12.85
C GLY A 159 -3.69 -7.21 13.06
N PRO A 160 -4.07 -7.52 14.30
CA PRO A 160 -4.90 -8.69 14.56
C PRO A 160 -6.17 -8.64 13.72
N ALA A 161 -6.66 -9.80 13.29
CA ALA A 161 -7.89 -9.90 12.53
C ALA A 161 -9.05 -9.26 13.32
N PHE A 162 -9.79 -8.37 12.67
CA PHE A 162 -11.04 -7.87 13.21
C PHE A 162 -12.09 -8.98 13.16
N HIS A 163 -12.53 -9.46 14.32
CA HIS A 163 -13.71 -10.29 14.43
C HIS A 163 -14.89 -9.37 14.77
N ALA A 164 -15.90 -9.33 13.88
CA ALA A 164 -17.14 -8.64 14.17
C ALA A 164 -17.78 -9.26 15.43
N PRO A 165 -18.37 -8.45 16.33
CA PRO A 165 -19.27 -9.01 17.33
C PRO A 165 -20.45 -9.68 16.61
N GLU A 166 -20.83 -10.88 17.04
CA GLU A 166 -22.08 -11.51 16.59
C GLU A 166 -23.25 -10.56 16.91
N ALA A 167 -24.10 -10.33 15.92
CA ALA A 167 -25.32 -9.56 16.11
C ALA A 167 -26.31 -10.41 16.93
N ASP A 168 -26.72 -9.90 18.09
CA ASP A 168 -27.92 -10.35 18.82
C ASP A 168 -29.20 -9.96 18.06
#